data_AF-A0A653VNF1-F1
#
_entry.id   AF-A0A653VNF1-F1
#
_cell.length_a   1.000
_cell.length_b   1.000
_cell.length_c   1.000
_cell.angle_alpha   90.00
_cell.angle_beta   90.00
_cell.angle_gamma   90.00
#
_symmetry.space_group_name_H-M   'P 1'
#
loop_
_entity.id
_entity.type
_entity.pdbx_description
1 polymer ?
#
loop_
_entity_poly.entity_id
_entity_poly.type
_entity_poly.pdbx_seq_one_letter_code
_entity_poly.pdbx_strand_id
1 'polypeptide(L)'
;MPSIRPEKFDSRPHVRIDHGLPENRKVADLSDAAFRLYIEAICFCSRTESNGYISDAQMRRLGSTKVVRELLDSDPEKPLVFKSGKGYEVRDYLQHQRSKDEISQLRSTRTTSGTLGSHTRWHVARRRFDPECEHCKEERSA
;
A
#
# COMPACT_ATOMS: atom_id res chain seq x y z
N MET A 1 -10.22 28.80 21.27
CA MET A 1 -9.37 28.09 20.29
C MET A 1 -10.23 27.70 19.10
N PRO A 2 -9.81 27.94 17.85
CA PRO A 2 -10.59 27.51 16.70
C PRO A 2 -10.77 25.99 16.72
N SER A 3 -12.01 25.54 16.56
CA SER A 3 -12.34 24.12 16.44
C SER A 3 -11.82 23.64 15.09
N ILE A 4 -10.72 22.87 15.10
CA ILE A 4 -10.21 22.19 13.92
C ILE A 4 -11.20 21.07 13.61
N ARG A 5 -12.11 21.32 12.66
CA ARG A 5 -12.92 20.24 12.09
C ARG A 5 -11.99 19.37 11.25
N PRO A 6 -11.91 18.05 11.49
CA PRO A 6 -11.06 17.20 10.68
C PRO A 6 -11.55 17.24 9.24
N GLU A 7 -10.64 17.54 8.32
CA GLU A 7 -10.90 17.38 6.89
C GLU A 7 -11.19 15.91 6.57
N LYS A 8 -11.85 15.69 5.44
CA LYS A 8 -12.15 14.34 4.97
C LYS A 8 -10.84 13.57 4.74
N PHE A 9 -10.74 12.37 5.30
CA PHE A 9 -9.57 11.51 5.17
C PHE A 9 -9.21 11.24 3.69
N ASP A 10 -7.92 11.29 3.35
CA ASP A 10 -7.46 11.08 1.97
C ASP A 10 -7.74 9.62 1.55
N SER A 11 -8.48 9.48 0.45
CA SER A 11 -8.86 8.19 -0.11
C SER A 11 -7.77 7.53 -0.97
N ARG A 12 -6.69 8.25 -1.30
CA ARG A 12 -5.58 7.71 -2.09
C ARG A 12 -4.90 6.56 -1.35
N PRO A 13 -4.29 5.59 -2.07
CA PRO A 13 -3.47 4.56 -1.46
C PRO A 13 -2.35 5.16 -0.61
N HIS A 14 -2.15 4.61 0.58
CA HIS A 14 -1.10 4.99 1.52
C HIS A 14 -0.35 3.75 2.01
N VAL A 15 0.87 3.96 2.47
CA VAL A 15 1.66 2.95 3.19
C VAL A 15 1.39 3.06 4.68
N ARG A 16 1.45 1.93 5.40
CA ARG A 16 1.30 1.92 6.86
C ARG A 16 2.67 1.93 7.50
N ILE A 17 2.92 2.91 8.36
CA ILE A 17 4.16 3.01 9.13
C ILE A 17 3.79 2.92 10.60
N ASP A 18 4.50 2.08 11.35
CA ASP A 18 4.31 2.02 12.79
C ASP A 18 4.86 3.30 13.44
N HIS A 19 4.11 3.80 14.42
CA HIS A 19 4.46 5.01 15.15
C HIS A 19 5.77 4.90 15.95
N GLY A 20 6.18 3.69 16.35
CA GLY A 20 7.44 3.41 17.03
C GLY A 20 8.59 3.02 16.08
N LEU A 21 8.41 3.19 14.76
CA LEU A 21 9.47 2.91 13.79
C LEU A 21 10.76 3.71 14.06
N PRO A 22 10.71 5.02 14.39
CA PRO A 22 11.93 5.80 14.61
C PRO A 22 12.80 5.28 15.76
N GLU A 23 12.18 4.73 16.81
CA GLU A 23 12.88 4.17 17.98
C GLU A 23 13.27 2.69 17.80
N ASN A 24 12.89 2.07 16.69
CA ASN A 24 13.23 0.68 16.43
C ASN A 24 14.75 0.52 16.27
N ARG A 25 15.35 -0.45 16.96
CA ARG A 25 16.79 -0.77 16.88
C ARG A 25 17.35 -0.80 15.46
N LYS A 26 16.58 -1.34 14.49
CA LYS A 26 17.03 -1.48 13.10
C LYS A 26 17.11 -0.14 12.34
N VAL A 27 16.49 0.90 12.89
CA VAL A 27 16.34 2.21 12.28
C VAL A 27 17.07 3.30 13.06
N ALA A 28 17.12 3.19 14.39
CA ALA A 28 17.63 4.21 15.29
C ALA A 28 19.06 4.67 14.97
N ASP A 29 19.91 3.75 14.49
CA ASP A 29 21.31 4.03 14.17
C ASP A 29 21.57 4.30 12.67
N LEU A 30 20.52 4.34 11.84
CA LEU A 30 20.67 4.62 10.41
C LEU A 30 20.99 6.09 10.17
N SER A 31 21.74 6.35 9.10
CA SER A 31 21.83 7.72 8.59
C SER A 31 20.47 8.21 8.06
N ASP A 32 20.27 9.53 8.04
CA ASP A 32 19.07 10.15 7.44
C ASP A 32 18.83 9.68 5.99
N ALA A 33 19.91 9.47 5.23
CA ALA A 33 19.84 8.97 3.87
C ALA A 33 19.33 7.53 3.81
N ALA A 34 19.78 6.66 4.72
CA ALA A 34 19.33 5.27 4.79
C ALA A 34 17.89 5.17 5.28
N PHE A 35 17.52 5.93 6.32
CA PHE A 35 16.14 6.00 6.77
C PHE A 35 15.20 6.48 5.66
N ARG A 36 15.56 7.57 4.97
CA ARG A 36 14.81 8.06 3.81
C ARG A 36 14.69 6.99 2.72
N LEU A 37 15.78 6.31 2.39
CA LEU A 37 15.77 5.24 1.39
C LEU A 37 14.83 4.09 1.78
N TYR A 38 14.78 3.72 3.06
CA TYR A 38 13.85 2.69 3.55
C TYR A 38 12.39 3.09 3.34
N ILE A 39 12.03 4.33 3.69
CA ILE A 39 10.67 4.84 3.45
C ILE A 39 10.37 4.92 1.95
N GLU A 40 11.31 5.39 1.13
CA GLU A 40 11.16 5.43 -0.33
C GLU A 40 11.01 4.02 -0.93
N ALA A 41 11.72 3.02 -0.40
CA ALA A 41 11.59 1.62 -0.80
C ALA A 41 10.18 1.07 -0.51
N ILE A 42 9.62 1.32 0.68
CA ILE A 42 8.24 0.92 1.03
C ILE A 42 7.24 1.59 0.07
N CYS A 43 7.36 2.90 -0.13
CA CYS A 43 6.50 3.66 -1.05
C CYS A 43 6.62 3.16 -2.49
N PHE A 44 7.83 2.82 -2.94
CA PHE A 44 8.08 2.26 -4.26
C PHE A 44 7.36 0.92 -4.43
N CYS A 45 7.50 0.01 -3.48
CA CYS A 45 6.87 -1.30 -3.52
C CYS A 45 5.33 -1.20 -3.50
N SER A 46 4.79 -0.25 -2.75
CA SER A 46 3.36 0.02 -2.69
C SER A 46 2.83 0.55 -4.03
N ARG A 47 3.53 1.52 -4.62
CA ARG A 47 3.15 2.13 -5.90
C ARG A 47 3.26 1.17 -7.09
N THR A 48 4.22 0.24 -7.05
CA THR A 48 4.47 -0.72 -8.13
C THR A 48 3.82 -2.08 -7.90
N GLU A 49 3.16 -2.27 -6.75
CA GLU A 49 2.52 -3.52 -6.34
C GLU A 49 3.49 -4.71 -6.42
N SER A 50 4.75 -4.49 -6.04
CA SER A 50 5.84 -5.46 -6.21
C SER A 50 5.98 -6.42 -5.02
N ASN A 51 5.05 -6.38 -4.06
CA ASN A 51 5.06 -7.23 -2.86
C ASN A 51 6.37 -7.16 -2.06
N GLY A 52 7.04 -6.00 -2.06
CA GLY A 52 8.29 -5.80 -1.32
C GLY A 52 9.56 -6.01 -2.15
N TYR A 53 9.45 -6.42 -3.42
CA TYR A 53 10.59 -6.64 -4.30
C TYR A 53 11.02 -5.36 -5.03
N ILE A 54 12.33 -5.15 -5.14
CA ILE A 54 12.97 -4.03 -5.86
C ILE A 54 14.09 -4.58 -6.72
N SER A 55 14.03 -4.40 -8.04
CA SER A 55 15.12 -4.83 -8.93
C SER A 55 16.42 -4.06 -8.68
N ASP A 56 17.56 -4.65 -9.04
CA ASP A 56 18.87 -3.99 -8.95
C ASP A 56 18.92 -2.63 -9.65
N ALA A 57 18.29 -2.53 -10.82
CA ALA A 57 18.25 -1.29 -11.58
C ALA A 57 17.41 -0.20 -10.88
N GLN A 58 16.32 -0.59 -10.21
CA GLN A 58 15.47 0.34 -9.45
C GLN A 58 16.15 0.75 -8.14
N MET A 59 16.77 -0.18 -7.41
CA MET A 59 17.46 0.14 -6.17
C MET A 59 18.60 1.14 -6.40
N ARG A 60 19.37 0.98 -7.50
CA ARG A 60 20.39 1.97 -7.91
C ARG A 60 19.84 3.36 -8.23
N ARG A 61 18.56 3.48 -8.59
CA ARG A 61 17.89 4.77 -8.82
C ARG A 61 17.36 5.38 -7.53
N LEU A 62 16.98 4.55 -6.56
CA LEU A 62 16.48 5.01 -5.27
C LEU A 62 17.60 5.49 -4.36
N GLY A 63 18.74 4.77 -4.33
CA GLY A 63 19.82 5.08 -3.41
C GLY A 63 21.21 4.74 -3.92
N SER A 64 22.21 5.38 -3.34
CA SER A 64 23.62 5.05 -3.60
C SER A 64 23.99 3.72 -2.96
N THR A 65 25.02 3.05 -3.50
CA THR A 65 25.50 1.76 -2.97
C THR A 65 25.88 1.82 -1.49
N LYS A 66 26.40 2.96 -1.01
CA LYS A 66 26.75 3.14 0.41
C LYS A 66 25.50 3.09 1.28
N VAL A 67 24.47 3.84 0.91
CA VAL A 67 23.21 3.94 1.65
C VAL A 67 22.44 2.61 1.61
N VAL A 68 22.48 1.90 0.47
CA VAL A 68 21.89 0.55 0.36
C VAL A 68 22.59 -0.43 1.31
N ARG A 69 23.91 -0.36 1.47
CA ARG A 69 24.63 -1.22 2.42
C ARG A 69 24.19 -1.01 3.86
N GLU A 70 23.96 0.24 4.28
CA GLU A 70 23.43 0.51 5.64
C GLU A 70 22.10 -0.21 5.90
N LEU A 71 21.22 -0.34 4.89
CA LEU A 71 19.97 -1.10 5.02
C LEU A 71 20.17 -2.62 5.05
N LEU A 72 21.20 -3.12 4.37
CA LEU A 72 21.60 -4.53 4.40
C LEU A 72 22.26 -4.90 5.73
N ASP A 73 22.94 -3.95 6.35
CA ASP A 73 23.73 -4.13 7.57
C ASP A 73 22.95 -3.65 8.82
N SER A 74 21.70 -3.23 8.66
CA SER A 74 20.89 -2.60 9.72
C SER A 74 20.62 -3.52 10.93
N ASP A 75 20.74 -4.83 10.73
CA ASP A 75 20.66 -5.85 11.78
C ASP A 75 21.41 -7.11 11.30
N PRO A 76 22.10 -7.87 12.17
CA PRO A 76 22.87 -9.03 11.75
C PRO A 76 22.04 -10.20 11.19
N GLU A 77 20.84 -10.41 11.72
CA GLU A 77 19.98 -11.54 11.35
C GLU A 77 18.78 -11.09 10.52
N LYS A 78 18.24 -9.92 10.88
CA LYS A 78 16.98 -9.42 10.35
C LYS A 78 17.09 -8.00 9.77
N PRO A 79 18.03 -7.73 8.84
CA PRO A 79 18.14 -6.41 8.22
C PRO A 79 16.85 -5.95 7.54
N LEU A 80 16.65 -4.64 7.44
CA LEU A 80 15.44 -4.03 6.89
C LEU A 80 15.23 -4.37 5.41
N VAL A 81 16.33 -4.50 4.68
CA VAL A 81 16.35 -4.94 3.29
C VAL A 81 17.37 -6.07 3.17
N PHE A 82 17.11 -7.05 2.33
CA PHE A 82 18.07 -8.11 2.04
C PHE A 82 18.17 -8.38 0.54
N LYS A 83 19.29 -8.96 0.12
CA LYS A 83 19.51 -9.34 -1.27
C LYS A 83 18.66 -10.56 -1.63
N SER A 84 17.93 -10.47 -2.75
CA SER A 84 17.14 -11.57 -3.30
C SER A 84 17.36 -11.63 -4.81
N GLY A 85 18.14 -12.62 -5.26
CA GLY A 85 18.51 -12.79 -6.68
C GLY A 85 19.09 -11.52 -7.31
N LYS A 86 18.44 -11.03 -8.38
CA LYS A 86 18.82 -9.80 -9.14
C LYS A 86 18.18 -8.52 -8.58
N GLY A 87 17.85 -8.53 -7.29
CA GLY A 87 17.16 -7.43 -6.63
C GLY A 87 17.32 -7.48 -5.13
N TYR A 88 16.39 -6.81 -4.47
CA TYR A 88 16.32 -6.62 -3.04
C TYR A 88 14.89 -6.84 -2.59
N GLU A 89 14.72 -7.31 -1.36
CA GLU A 89 13.42 -7.44 -0.74
C GLU A 89 13.37 -6.67 0.57
N VAL A 90 12.28 -5.93 0.76
CA VAL A 90 11.95 -5.29 2.02
C VAL A 90 11.45 -6.36 2.98
N ARG A 91 12.13 -6.52 4.11
CA ARG A 91 11.76 -7.47 5.17
C ARG A 91 10.34 -7.22 5.65
N ASP A 92 9.59 -8.31 5.84
CA ASP A 92 8.26 -8.31 6.46
C ASP A 92 7.26 -7.36 5.76
N TYR A 93 7.51 -7.01 4.49
CA TYR A 93 6.69 -6.06 3.75
C TYR A 93 5.20 -6.45 3.76
N LEU A 94 4.90 -7.73 3.48
CA LEU A 94 3.53 -8.25 3.46
C LEU A 94 2.90 -8.45 4.85
N GLN A 95 3.67 -8.36 5.93
CA GLN A 95 3.10 -8.35 7.29
C GLN A 95 2.50 -6.98 7.63
N HIS A 96 3.06 -5.91 7.07
CA HIS A 96 2.64 -4.54 7.36
C HIS A 96 1.81 -3.90 6.24
N GLN A 97 2.10 -4.30 4.99
CA GLN A 97 1.48 -3.76 3.79
C GLN A 97 0.59 -4.80 3.12
N ARG A 98 -0.35 -4.30 2.31
CA ARG A 98 -1.20 -5.16 1.51
C ARG A 98 -0.42 -5.77 0.35
N SER A 99 -0.74 -7.00 0.02
CA SER A 99 -0.27 -7.64 -1.20
C SER A 99 -0.94 -7.06 -2.44
N LYS A 100 -0.37 -7.31 -3.61
CA LYS A 100 -0.97 -7.00 -4.91
C LYS A 100 -2.38 -7.59 -5.04
N ASP A 101 -2.57 -8.83 -4.59
CA ASP A 101 -3.85 -9.53 -4.69
C ASP A 101 -4.90 -8.89 -3.78
N GLU A 102 -4.52 -8.56 -2.55
CA GLU A 102 -5.40 -7.83 -1.62
C GLU A 102 -5.76 -6.44 -2.15
N ILE A 103 -4.79 -5.73 -2.76
CA ILE A 103 -5.05 -4.43 -3.40
C ILE A 103 -6.04 -4.60 -4.55
N SER A 104 -5.88 -5.63 -5.39
CA SER A 104 -6.78 -5.94 -6.49
C SER A 104 -8.20 -6.25 -5.99
N GLN A 105 -8.34 -7.09 -4.96
CA GLN A 105 -9.62 -7.43 -4.34
C GLN A 105 -10.32 -6.21 -3.72
N LEU A 106 -9.56 -5.31 -3.11
CA LEU A 106 -10.14 -4.08 -2.56
C LEU A 106 -10.60 -3.12 -3.65
N ARG A 107 -9.88 -3.07 -4.79
CA ARG A 107 -10.33 -2.29 -5.95
C ARG A 107 -11.62 -2.85 -6.52
N SER A 108 -11.72 -4.16 -6.73
CA SER A 108 -12.93 -4.79 -7.24
C SER A 108 -14.11 -4.60 -6.28
N THR A 109 -13.91 -4.85 -4.98
CA THR A 109 -14.95 -4.66 -3.95
C THR A 109 -15.46 -3.22 -3.92
N ARG A 110 -14.56 -2.22 -4.01
CA ARG A 110 -14.97 -0.81 -4.05
C ARG A 110 -15.80 -0.48 -5.30
N THR A 111 -15.46 -1.07 -6.44
CA THR A 111 -16.25 -0.92 -7.66
C THR A 111 -17.63 -1.54 -7.48
N THR A 112 -17.72 -2.80 -7.01
CA THR A 112 -19.00 -3.49 -6.79
C THR A 112 -19.87 -2.79 -5.75
N SER A 113 -19.31 -2.36 -4.61
CA SER A 113 -20.06 -1.59 -3.62
C SER A 113 -20.52 -0.23 -4.16
N GLY A 114 -19.74 0.40 -5.05
CA GLY A 114 -20.11 1.65 -5.71
C GLY A 114 -21.27 1.49 -6.71
N THR A 115 -21.25 0.42 -7.50
CA THR A 115 -22.34 0.08 -8.44
C THR A 115 -23.60 -0.33 -7.66
N LEU A 116 -23.45 -1.14 -6.61
CA LEU A 116 -24.57 -1.52 -5.73
C LEU A 116 -25.16 -0.30 -5.03
N GLY A 117 -24.35 0.60 -4.47
CA GLY A 117 -24.84 1.82 -3.83
C GLY A 117 -25.59 2.75 -4.80
N SER A 118 -25.14 2.81 -6.06
CA SER A 118 -25.85 3.54 -7.11
C SER A 118 -27.19 2.89 -7.45
N HIS A 119 -27.22 1.56 -7.59
CA HIS A 119 -28.44 0.79 -7.77
C HIS A 119 -29.42 0.99 -6.60
N THR A 120 -28.97 0.88 -5.33
CA THR A 120 -29.83 1.11 -4.17
C THR A 120 -30.42 2.52 -4.17
N ARG A 121 -29.62 3.55 -4.47
CA ARG A 121 -30.06 4.95 -4.45
C ARG A 121 -31.03 5.29 -5.58
N TRP A 122 -30.77 4.80 -6.79
CA TRP A 122 -31.50 5.22 -7.99
C TRP A 122 -32.61 4.27 -8.39
N HIS A 123 -32.47 2.97 -8.12
CA HIS A 123 -33.39 1.94 -8.58
C HIS A 123 -34.24 1.42 -7.41
N VAL A 124 -33.64 0.93 -6.33
CA VAL A 124 -34.37 0.38 -5.17
C VAL A 124 -35.17 1.47 -4.43
N ALA A 125 -34.49 2.52 -3.97
CA ALA A 125 -35.13 3.58 -3.18
C ALA A 125 -36.23 4.34 -3.94
N ARG A 126 -36.13 4.39 -5.28
CA ARG A 126 -37.11 5.04 -6.16
C ARG A 126 -38.10 4.05 -6.78
N ARG A 127 -37.99 2.76 -6.47
CA ARG A 127 -38.82 1.66 -7.03
C ARG A 127 -38.85 1.68 -8.57
N ARG A 128 -37.71 1.96 -9.19
CA ARG A 128 -37.54 2.03 -10.64
C ARG A 128 -36.64 0.90 -11.10
N PHE A 129 -37.09 0.11 -12.05
CA PHE A 129 -36.27 -0.90 -12.72
C PHE A 129 -35.53 -0.26 -13.89
N ASP A 130 -34.25 -0.61 -14.04
CA ASP A 130 -33.44 -0.26 -15.21
C ASP A 130 -32.94 -1.55 -15.87
N PRO A 131 -33.34 -1.85 -17.12
CA PRO A 131 -32.90 -3.03 -17.84
C PRO A 131 -31.39 -3.03 -18.12
N GLU A 132 -30.71 -1.89 -18.13
CA GLU A 132 -29.25 -1.84 -18.34
C GLU A 132 -28.45 -2.02 -17.04
N CYS A 133 -29.12 -2.00 -15.89
CA CYS A 133 -28.49 -2.22 -14.59
C CYS A 133 -28.34 -3.72 -14.29
N GLU A 134 -27.10 -4.18 -14.17
CA GLU A 134 -26.75 -5.56 -13.81
C GLU A 134 -27.43 -6.03 -12.51
N HIS A 135 -27.34 -5.23 -11.45
CA HIS A 135 -27.99 -5.51 -10.16
C HIS A 135 -29.52 -5.67 -10.26
N CYS A 136 -30.18 -4.86 -11.11
CA CYS A 136 -31.63 -5.00 -11.31
C CYS A 136 -31.98 -6.29 -12.06
N LYS A 137 -31.16 -6.72 -13.03
CA LYS A 137 -31.35 -7.97 -13.77
C LYS A 137 -31.21 -9.18 -12.85
N GLU A 138 -30.19 -9.18 -11.99
CA GLU A 138 -29.93 -10.25 -11.03
C GLU A 138 -31.08 -10.43 -10.02
N GLU A 139 -31.58 -9.36 -9.41
CA GLU A 139 -32.72 -9.41 -8.46
C GLU A 139 -34.01 -9.98 -9.07
N ARG A 140 -34.18 -9.90 -10.39
CA ARG A 140 -35.35 -10.43 -11.10
C ARG A 140 -35.21 -11.88 -11.53
N SER A 141 -33.97 -12.38 -11.52
CA SER A 141 -33.61 -13.72 -11.96
C SER A 141 -33.45 -14.70 -10.77
N ALA A 142 -33.46 -14.17 -9.55
CA ALA A 142 -33.49 -14.89 -8.27
C ALA A 142 -34.93 -15.08 -7.78
#